data_AF-A0A852VQM9-F1
#
_entry.id   AF-A0A852VQM9-F1
#
_cell.length_a   1.000
_cell.length_b   1.000
_cell.length_c   1.000
_cell.angle_alpha   90.00
_cell.angle_beta   90.00
_cell.angle_gamma   90.00
#
_symmetry.space_group_name_H-M   'P 1'
#
loop_
_entity.id
_entity.type
_entity.pdbx_description
1 polymer ?
#
loop_
_entity_poly.entity_id
_entity_poly.type
_entity_poly.pdbx_seq_one_letter_code
_entity_poly.pdbx_strand_id
1 'polypeptide(L)'
;MSRRTLQRRLTAEQTSYRALLEEVRQTLARELLVRGLPVAVIARQLGFTEVSGFSQAFRRWEGTIPTTYRHGEVGRHPDAAPLPS
;
A
#
# COMPACT_ATOMS: atom_id res chain seq x y z
N MET A 1 -12.70 30.47 -21.72
CA MET A 1 -12.39 29.37 -20.77
C MET A 1 -12.40 29.93 -19.35
N SER A 2 -13.41 29.58 -18.55
CA SER A 2 -13.61 30.16 -17.20
C SER A 2 -12.70 29.48 -16.17
N ARG A 3 -12.24 30.24 -15.17
CA ARG A 3 -11.37 29.83 -14.04
C ARG A 3 -11.88 28.56 -13.32
N ARG A 4 -13.20 28.33 -13.31
CA ARG A 4 -13.85 27.13 -12.75
C ARG A 4 -13.56 25.83 -13.50
N THR A 5 -13.43 25.88 -14.83
CA THR A 5 -13.14 24.69 -15.65
C THR A 5 -11.68 24.24 -15.45
N LEU A 6 -10.77 25.20 -15.29
CA LEU A 6 -9.36 24.96 -14.98
C LEU A 6 -9.19 24.34 -13.60
N GLN A 7 -9.85 24.91 -12.57
CA GLN A 7 -9.85 24.33 -11.22
C GLN A 7 -10.36 22.90 -11.20
N ARG A 8 -11.49 22.62 -11.87
CA ARG A 8 -12.06 21.26 -11.89
C ARG A 8 -11.13 20.25 -12.58
N ARG A 9 -10.47 20.64 -13.68
CA ARG A 9 -9.49 19.76 -14.36
C ARG A 9 -8.25 19.54 -13.50
N LEU A 10 -7.72 20.58 -12.86
CA LEU A 10 -6.59 20.44 -11.93
C LEU A 10 -6.92 19.53 -10.76
N THR A 11 -8.11 19.65 -10.14
CA THR A 11 -8.53 18.75 -9.06
C THR A 11 -8.75 17.33 -9.55
N ALA A 12 -9.34 17.14 -10.74
CA ALA A 12 -9.51 15.83 -11.34
C ALA A 12 -8.16 15.15 -11.62
N GLU A 13 -7.19 15.87 -12.19
CA GLU A 13 -5.84 15.36 -12.43
C GLU A 13 -5.08 15.05 -11.14
N GLN A 14 -5.21 15.89 -10.10
CA GLN A 14 -4.64 15.58 -8.77
C GLN A 14 -5.24 14.31 -8.17
N THR A 15 -6.54 14.06 -8.35
CA THR A 15 -7.19 12.81 -7.92
C THR A 15 -6.70 11.62 -8.76
N SER A 16 -6.58 11.77 -10.08
CA SER A 16 -6.05 10.71 -10.95
C SER A 16 -4.61 10.33 -10.60
N TYR A 17 -3.74 11.30 -10.34
CA TYR A 17 -2.38 11.00 -9.89
C TYR A 17 -2.36 10.29 -8.54
N ARG A 18 -3.18 10.73 -7.58
CA ARG A 18 -3.31 10.06 -6.28
C ARG A 18 -3.84 8.64 -6.42
N ALA A 19 -4.82 8.41 -7.28
CA ALA A 19 -5.38 7.08 -7.54
C ALA A 19 -4.34 6.14 -8.15
N LEU A 20 -3.62 6.58 -9.19
CA LEU A 20 -2.53 5.81 -9.80
C LEU A 20 -1.42 5.50 -8.79
N LEU A 21 -1.05 6.49 -7.96
CA LEU A 21 -0.06 6.29 -6.91
C LEU A 21 -0.53 5.29 -5.85
N GLU A 22 -1.82 5.30 -5.48
CA GLU A 22 -2.41 4.30 -4.60
C GLU A 22 -2.39 2.89 -5.21
N GLU A 23 -2.73 2.73 -6.50
CA GLU A 23 -2.69 1.43 -7.19
C GLU A 23 -1.27 0.84 -7.23
N VAL A 24 -0.27 1.66 -7.53
CA VAL A 24 1.14 1.23 -7.51
C VAL A 24 1.57 0.85 -6.10
N ARG A 25 1.22 1.66 -5.09
CA ARG A 25 1.51 1.35 -3.68
C ARG A 25 0.85 0.06 -3.21
N GLN A 26 -0.41 -0.17 -3.59
CA GLN A 26 -1.14 -1.39 -3.25
C GLN A 26 -0.45 -2.63 -3.83
N THR A 27 -0.02 -2.54 -5.10
CA THR A 27 0.66 -3.64 -5.78
C THR A 27 1.99 -3.97 -5.12
N LEU A 28 2.82 -2.96 -4.88
CA LEU A 28 4.10 -3.13 -4.18
C LEU A 28 3.91 -3.63 -2.73
N ALA A 29 2.91 -3.12 -2.01
CA ALA A 29 2.63 -3.55 -0.65
C ALA A 29 2.35 -5.06 -0.57
N ARG A 30 1.54 -5.60 -1.50
CA ARG A 30 1.27 -7.03 -1.57
C ARG A 30 2.54 -7.84 -1.84
N GLU A 31 3.31 -7.46 -2.85
CA GLU A 31 4.55 -8.16 -3.19
C GLU A 31 5.55 -8.18 -2.03
N LEU A 32 5.72 -7.05 -1.35
CA LEU A 32 6.66 -6.94 -0.23
C LEU A 32 6.17 -7.74 0.99
N LEU A 33 4.86 -7.81 1.23
CA LEU A 33 4.29 -8.63 2.30
C LEU A 33 4.48 -10.11 2.05
N VAL A 34 4.32 -10.56 0.80
CA VAL A 34 4.54 -11.96 0.40
C VAL A 34 6.01 -12.36 0.57
N ARG A 35 6.94 -11.43 0.31
CA ARG A 35 8.38 -11.63 0.57
C ARG A 35 8.75 -11.67 2.05
N GLY A 36 7.79 -11.52 2.97
CA GLY A 36 8.01 -11.62 4.41
C GLY A 36 8.65 -10.38 5.04
N LEU A 37 8.71 -9.25 4.34
CA LEU A 37 9.30 -8.03 4.87
C LEU A 37 8.49 -7.49 6.07
N PRO A 38 9.17 -6.89 7.08
CA PRO A 38 8.47 -6.27 8.19
C PRO A 38 7.57 -5.13 7.72
N VAL A 39 6.33 -5.07 8.21
CA VAL A 39 5.33 -4.05 7.86
C VAL A 39 5.88 -2.62 8.01
N ALA A 40 6.73 -2.39 9.02
CA ALA A 40 7.38 -1.09 9.24
C ALA A 40 8.38 -0.70 8.13
N VAL A 41 9.09 -1.68 7.55
CA VAL A 41 9.99 -1.45 6.42
C VAL A 41 9.19 -1.14 5.16
N ILE A 42 8.11 -1.89 4.93
CA ILE A 42 7.20 -1.69 3.80
C ILE A 42 6.57 -0.29 3.85
N ALA A 43 6.07 0.13 5.02
CA ALA A 43 5.51 1.45 5.22
C ALA A 43 6.49 2.57 4.80
N ARG A 44 7.75 2.48 5.27
CA ARG A 44 8.79 3.46 4.90
C ARG A 44 9.12 3.44 3.40
N GLN A 45 9.24 2.27 2.79
CA GLN A 45 9.53 2.16 1.35
C GLN A 45 8.41 2.74 0.47
N LEU A 46 7.16 2.65 0.90
CA LEU A 46 6.01 3.19 0.18
C LEU A 46 5.77 4.70 0.46
N GLY A 47 6.61 5.30 1.30
CA GLY A 47 6.56 6.72 1.66
C GLY A 47 5.53 7.06 2.73
N PHE A 48 5.18 6.11 3.60
CA PHE A 48 4.38 6.39 4.81
C PHE A 48 5.29 6.76 5.98
N THR A 49 4.91 7.82 6.70
CA THR A 49 5.60 8.26 7.92
C THR A 49 5.42 7.27 9.07
N GLU A 50 4.24 6.66 9.17
CA GLU A 50 3.88 5.75 10.25
C GLU A 50 3.29 4.44 9.72
N VAL A 51 3.57 3.36 10.44
CA VAL A 51 3.02 2.01 10.17
C VAL A 51 1.50 2.00 10.27
N SER A 52 0.95 2.78 11.20
CA SER A 52 -0.50 2.95 11.37
C SER A 52 -1.15 3.54 10.12
N GLY A 53 -0.55 4.56 9.51
CA GLY A 53 -1.01 5.15 8.26
C GLY A 53 -0.99 4.16 7.09
N PHE A 54 0.08 3.38 6.97
CA PHE A 54 0.14 2.30 5.99
C PHE A 54 -0.93 1.23 6.25
N SER A 55 -1.12 0.82 7.50
CA SER A 55 -2.09 -0.24 7.85
C SER A 55 -3.54 0.16 7.53
N GLN A 56 -3.89 1.43 7.73
CA GLN A 56 -5.20 1.96 7.33
C GLN A 56 -5.37 2.00 5.82
N ALA A 57 -4.35 2.48 5.09
CA ALA A 57 -4.36 2.51 3.63
C ALA A 57 -4.46 1.09 3.04
N PHE A 58 -3.65 0.16 3.55
CA PHE A 58 -3.68 -1.24 3.14
C PHE A 58 -5.04 -1.90 3.42
N ARG A 59 -5.64 -1.65 4.59
CA ARG A 59 -7.00 -2.13 4.90
C ARG A 59 -8.05 -1.53 3.96
N ARG A 60 -7.90 -0.26 3.56
CA ARG A 60 -8.80 0.37 2.58
C ARG A 60 -8.67 -0.28 1.21
N TRP A 61 -7.47 -0.73 0.82
CA TRP A 61 -7.23 -1.35 -0.49
C TRP A 61 -7.58 -2.84 -0.55
N GLU A 62 -7.16 -3.62 0.46
CA GLU A 62 -7.28 -5.10 0.48
C GLU A 62 -8.40 -5.61 1.40
N GLY A 63 -9.06 -4.73 2.17
CA GLY A 63 -10.10 -5.11 3.12
C GLY A 63 -9.59 -5.75 4.42
N THR A 64 -8.30 -6.06 4.52
CA THR A 64 -7.67 -6.68 5.69
C THR A 64 -6.37 -5.97 6.09
N ILE A 65 -5.84 -6.28 7.27
CA ILE A 65 -4.57 -5.71 7.73
C ILE A 65 -3.36 -6.49 7.19
N PRO A 66 -2.20 -5.82 7.01
CA PRO A 66 -0.99 -6.43 6.45
C PRO A 66 -0.53 -7.70 7.16
N THR A 67 -0.66 -7.73 8.50
CA THR A 67 -0.26 -8.87 9.32
C THR A 67 -1.11 -10.10 9.03
N THR A 68 -2.43 -9.94 8.96
CA THR A 68 -3.38 -11.02 8.62
C THR A 68 -3.17 -11.50 7.19
N TYR A 69 -2.95 -10.58 6.24
CA TYR A 69 -2.65 -10.91 4.85
C TYR A 69 -1.41 -11.81 4.75
N ARG A 70 -0.33 -11.44 5.44
CA ARG A 70 0.90 -12.25 5.51
C ARG A 70 0.65 -13.62 6.14
N HIS A 71 -0.09 -13.73 7.25
CA HIS A 71 -0.36 -15.02 7.87
C HIS A 71 -1.20 -15.96 6.97
N GLY A 72 -2.12 -15.40 6.17
CA GLY A 72 -2.88 -16.17 5.18
C GLY A 72 -2.04 -16.69 4.01
N GLU A 73 -1.07 -15.89 3.56
CA GLU A 73 -0.13 -16.26 2.48
C GLU A 73 0.98 -17.20 2.94
N VAL A 74 1.53 -17.02 4.15
CA VAL A 74 2.57 -17.91 4.72
C VAL A 74 2.03 -19.33 4.94
N GLY A 75 0.73 -19.49 5.23
CA GLY A 75 0.09 -20.80 5.24
C GLY A 75 -0.05 -21.45 3.86
N ARG A 76 0.14 -20.69 2.78
CA ARG A 76 0.00 -21.12 1.38
C ARG A 76 1.35 -21.18 0.64
N HIS A 77 2.39 -20.53 1.15
CA HIS A 77 3.73 -20.43 0.54
C HIS A 77 4.77 -21.22 1.39
N PRO A 78 5.17 -22.44 0.98
CA PRO A 78 5.97 -23.35 1.81
C PRO A 78 7.45 -22.97 2.02
N ASP A 79 7.90 -21.78 1.60
CA ASP A 79 9.34 -21.42 1.53
C ASP A 79 9.73 -20.13 2.28
N ALA A 80 8.86 -19.58 3.14
CA ALA A 80 9.19 -18.40 3.94
C ALA A 80 9.93 -18.80 5.23
N ALA A 81 11.21 -19.15 5.11
CA ALA A 81 12.11 -19.34 6.24
C ALA A 81 12.21 -18.05 7.09
N PRO A 82 12.25 -18.14 8.43
CA PRO A 82 12.32 -16.96 9.29
C PRO A 82 13.73 -16.35 9.20
N LEU A 83 13.83 -15.06 8.87
CA LEU A 83 15.05 -14.29 9.04
C LEU A 83 15.32 -14.08 10.55
N PRO A 84 16.56 -14.31 11.03
CA PRO A 84 16.91 -14.15 12.45
C PRO A 84 16.88 -12.68 12.89
N SER A 85 16.64 -12.49 14.19
CA SER A 85 16.48 -11.22 14.92
C SER A 85 17.72 -10.33 14.90
#